data_AF-A0A1Q9CHY0-F1
#
_entry.id   AF-A0A1Q9CHY0-F1
#
_cell.length_a   1.000
_cell.length_b   1.000
_cell.length_c   1.000
_cell.angle_alpha   90.00
_cell.angle_beta   90.00
_cell.angle_gamma   90.00
#
_symmetry.space_group_name_H-M   'P 1'
#
loop_
_entity.id
_entity.type
_entity.pdbx_description
1 polymer ?
#
loop_
_entity_poly.entity_id
_entity_poly.type
_entity_poly.pdbx_seq_one_letter_code
_entity_poly.pdbx_strand_id
1 'polypeptide(L)'
;MNVSVSFVFLVEKLRADGNKSGEVLMLHKLATMSPFPDYALNTAQAALELARKEGFALEEKALKRTLTQLYGAKGKIDKAPNRREALLLLQDLARELERKDGEKFDDANKNLEDFWMALKQSDVDAAMQKVISRDPATYLQFLKEHGANVAVPGEKAKPPPGADVQGLGLKNKLLTGPKPYLYLSFRVGGISYGPRYRCCDLPMGVGGEPGSAIGVLELQDVSDDWERELQYNPSILDCALQNGAAGIFVENRP
;
A
#
# COMPACT_ATOMS: atom_id res chain seq x y z
N MET A 1 -21.76 -10.34 13.10
CA MET A 1 -22.68 -9.78 12.07
C MET A 1 -21.94 -9.68 10.75
N ASN A 2 -22.48 -10.22 9.65
CA ASN A 2 -21.81 -10.19 8.33
C ASN A 2 -21.75 -8.75 7.79
N VAL A 3 -20.57 -8.15 7.78
CA VAL A 3 -20.31 -6.76 7.31
C VAL A 3 -20.88 -6.52 5.90
N SER A 4 -20.88 -7.55 5.04
CA SER A 4 -21.44 -7.50 3.69
C SER A 4 -22.94 -7.15 3.65
N VAL A 5 -23.74 -7.54 4.64
CA VAL A 5 -25.20 -7.34 4.62
C VAL A 5 -25.56 -5.87 4.87
N SER A 6 -24.81 -5.19 5.74
CA SER A 6 -25.07 -3.78 6.09
C SER A 6 -24.84 -2.84 4.91
N PHE A 7 -23.79 -3.11 4.11
CA PHE A 7 -23.43 -2.25 2.98
C PHE A 7 -24.41 -2.36 1.79
N VAL A 8 -24.97 -3.54 1.53
CA VAL A 8 -25.97 -3.72 0.46
C VAL A 8 -27.24 -2.91 0.76
N PHE A 9 -27.72 -2.98 2.01
CA PHE A 9 -28.86 -2.18 2.45
C PHE A 9 -28.61 -0.67 2.29
N LEU A 10 -27.38 -0.22 2.59
CA LEU A 10 -27.02 1.19 2.43
C LEU A 10 -27.01 1.63 0.96
N VAL A 11 -26.54 0.78 0.03
CA VAL A 11 -26.63 1.05 -1.42
C VAL A 11 -28.08 1.16 -1.87
N GLU A 12 -28.96 0.27 -1.40
CA GLU A 12 -30.39 0.31 -1.73
C GLU A 12 -31.07 1.57 -1.21
N LYS A 13 -30.73 1.99 0.01
CA LYS A 13 -31.21 3.26 0.57
C LYS A 13 -30.75 4.47 -0.26
N LEU A 14 -29.46 4.53 -0.60
CA LEU A 14 -28.91 5.61 -1.43
C LEU A 14 -29.58 5.67 -2.82
N ARG A 15 -29.93 4.51 -3.39
CA ARG A 15 -30.71 4.42 -4.63
C ARG A 15 -32.12 4.98 -4.47
N ALA A 16 -32.82 4.60 -3.40
CA ALA A 16 -34.16 5.09 -3.10
C ALA A 16 -34.19 6.61 -2.87
N ASP A 17 -33.15 7.14 -2.23
CA ASP A 17 -32.97 8.57 -1.97
C ASP A 17 -32.49 9.35 -3.21
N GLY A 18 -32.17 8.66 -4.32
CA GLY A 18 -31.65 9.28 -5.54
C GLY A 18 -30.22 9.82 -5.43
N ASN A 19 -29.49 9.49 -4.36
CA ASN A 19 -28.13 9.98 -4.13
C ASN A 19 -27.09 9.16 -4.93
N LYS A 20 -26.90 9.54 -6.20
CA LYS A 20 -26.00 8.84 -7.12
C LYS A 20 -24.52 8.90 -6.75
N SER A 21 -24.05 10.04 -6.23
CA SER A 21 -22.66 10.17 -5.77
C SER A 21 -22.39 9.22 -4.59
N GLY A 22 -23.30 9.19 -3.61
CA GLY A 22 -23.21 8.26 -2.48
C GLY A 22 -23.26 6.79 -2.93
N GLU A 23 -24.14 6.47 -3.90
CA GLU A 23 -24.25 5.13 -4.48
C GLU A 23 -22.92 4.67 -5.10
N VAL A 24 -22.29 5.50 -5.93
CA VAL A 24 -20.97 5.21 -6.55
C VAL A 24 -19.90 4.98 -5.49
N LEU A 25 -19.81 5.88 -4.50
CA LEU A 25 -18.81 5.76 -3.43
C LEU A 25 -18.99 4.48 -2.63
N MET A 26 -20.24 4.09 -2.35
CA MET A 26 -20.53 2.89 -1.58
C MET A 26 -20.23 1.61 -2.37
N LEU A 27 -20.59 1.58 -3.65
CA LEU A 27 -20.22 0.48 -4.54
C LEU A 27 -18.70 0.36 -4.68
N HIS A 28 -17.97 1.48 -4.77
CA HIS A 28 -16.52 1.47 -4.78
C HIS A 28 -15.93 0.84 -3.51
N LYS A 29 -16.43 1.22 -2.32
CA LYS A 29 -16.03 0.62 -1.04
C LYS A 29 -16.36 -0.87 -0.95
N LEU A 30 -17.54 -1.27 -1.42
CA LEU A 30 -17.93 -2.68 -1.50
C LEU A 30 -16.96 -3.48 -2.36
N ALA A 31 -16.53 -2.92 -3.50
CA ALA A 31 -15.57 -3.57 -4.37
C ALA A 31 -14.19 -3.73 -3.72
N THR A 32 -13.71 -2.72 -2.98
CA THR A 32 -12.39 -2.79 -2.32
C THR A 32 -12.38 -3.68 -1.08
N MET A 33 -13.53 -3.88 -0.43
CA MET A 33 -13.66 -4.72 0.77
C MET A 33 -14.09 -6.16 0.47
N SER A 34 -14.52 -6.47 -0.75
CA SER A 34 -15.02 -7.80 -1.10
C SER A 34 -13.90 -8.85 -1.09
N PRO A 35 -14.03 -9.96 -0.34
CA PRO A 35 -13.07 -11.05 -0.38
C PRO A 35 -13.18 -11.89 -1.65
N PHE A 36 -14.27 -11.74 -2.41
CA PHE A 36 -14.52 -12.48 -3.64
C PHE A 36 -14.13 -11.63 -4.85
N PRO A 37 -13.08 -12.00 -5.62
CA PRO A 37 -12.56 -11.17 -6.71
C PRO A 37 -13.56 -10.92 -7.84
N ASP A 38 -14.41 -11.88 -8.17
CA ASP A 38 -15.42 -11.74 -9.22
C ASP A 38 -16.51 -10.75 -8.83
N TYR A 39 -16.97 -10.83 -7.58
CA TYR A 39 -17.93 -9.87 -7.04
C TYR A 39 -17.33 -8.47 -6.93
N ALA A 40 -16.07 -8.35 -6.49
CA ALA A 40 -15.34 -7.09 -6.43
C ALA A 40 -15.27 -6.42 -7.81
N LEU A 41 -14.91 -7.20 -8.85
CA LEU A 41 -14.76 -6.72 -10.22
C LEU A 41 -16.11 -6.27 -10.80
N ASN A 42 -17.16 -7.07 -10.66
CA ASN A 42 -18.50 -6.71 -11.14
C ASN A 42 -19.03 -5.45 -10.44
N THR A 43 -18.80 -5.34 -9.12
CA THR A 43 -19.23 -4.18 -8.33
C THR A 43 -18.49 -2.92 -8.74
N ALA A 44 -17.17 -2.99 -8.95
CA ALA A 44 -16.37 -1.86 -9.43
C ALA A 44 -16.73 -1.45 -10.86
N GLN A 45 -17.08 -2.40 -11.74
CA GLN A 45 -17.56 -2.10 -13.08
C GLN A 45 -18.89 -1.35 -13.05
N ALA A 46 -19.86 -1.84 -12.27
CA ALA A 46 -21.16 -1.17 -12.10
C ALA A 46 -20.98 0.25 -11.54
N ALA A 47 -20.10 0.43 -10.55
CA ALA A 47 -19.77 1.75 -10.01
C ALA A 47 -19.15 2.65 -11.07
N LEU A 48 -18.24 2.14 -11.90
CA LEU A 48 -17.57 2.91 -12.96
C LEU A 48 -18.56 3.36 -14.03
N GLU A 49 -19.46 2.48 -14.45
CA GLU A 49 -20.52 2.80 -15.41
C GLU A 49 -21.45 3.90 -14.87
N LEU A 50 -21.83 3.81 -13.60
CA LEU A 50 -22.65 4.83 -12.95
C LEU A 50 -21.89 6.17 -12.83
N ALA A 51 -20.63 6.15 -12.41
CA ALA A 51 -19.80 7.36 -12.31
C ALA A 51 -19.67 8.08 -13.65
N ARG A 52 -19.47 7.34 -14.75
CA ARG A 52 -19.42 7.87 -16.11
C ARG A 52 -20.74 8.48 -16.55
N LYS A 53 -21.84 7.79 -16.27
CA LYS A 53 -23.19 8.25 -16.64
C LYS A 53 -23.54 9.59 -15.98
N GLU A 54 -23.14 9.77 -14.72
CA GLU A 54 -23.45 10.97 -13.94
C GLU A 54 -22.35 12.06 -14.04
N GLY A 55 -21.23 11.79 -14.70
CA GLY A 55 -20.14 12.75 -14.89
C GLY A 55 -19.20 12.92 -13.68
N PHE A 56 -19.12 11.92 -12.80
CA PHE A 56 -18.28 11.93 -11.61
C PHE A 56 -16.81 11.58 -11.93
N ALA A 57 -16.05 12.58 -12.40
CA ALA A 57 -14.69 12.38 -12.94
C ALA A 57 -13.66 11.89 -11.90
N LEU A 58 -13.76 12.37 -10.64
CA LEU A 58 -12.83 11.97 -9.58
C LEU A 58 -13.02 10.50 -9.21
N GLU A 59 -14.27 10.09 -9.04
CA GLU A 59 -14.70 8.73 -8.76
C GLU A 59 -14.36 7.81 -9.94
N GLU A 60 -14.56 8.27 -11.18
CA GLU A 60 -14.16 7.52 -12.38
C GLU A 60 -12.65 7.19 -12.35
N LYS A 61 -11.80 8.17 -12.03
CA LYS A 61 -10.35 7.96 -11.92
C LYS A 61 -10.02 6.94 -10.82
N ALA A 62 -10.64 7.07 -9.65
CA ALA A 62 -10.42 6.14 -8.53
C ALA A 62 -10.86 4.71 -8.87
N LEU A 63 -12.02 4.55 -9.50
CA LEU A 63 -12.57 3.26 -9.91
C LEU A 63 -11.73 2.59 -11.00
N LYS A 64 -11.21 3.35 -11.97
CA LYS A 64 -10.25 2.83 -12.96
C LYS A 64 -8.98 2.28 -12.30
N ARG A 65 -8.46 2.95 -11.27
CA ARG A 65 -7.31 2.46 -10.49
C ARG A 65 -7.64 1.15 -9.79
N THR A 66 -8.79 1.06 -9.11
CA THR A 66 -9.23 -0.17 -8.45
C THR A 66 -9.45 -1.32 -9.45
N LEU A 67 -10.09 -1.07 -10.59
CA LEU A 67 -10.27 -2.08 -11.63
C LEU A 67 -8.93 -2.57 -12.19
N THR A 68 -7.96 -1.68 -12.38
CA THR A 68 -6.61 -2.05 -12.81
C THR A 68 -5.96 -3.00 -11.81
N GLN A 69 -6.04 -2.71 -10.51
CA GLN A 69 -5.53 -3.59 -9.46
C GLN A 69 -6.24 -4.96 -9.45
N LEU A 70 -7.58 -4.97 -9.58
CA LEU A 70 -8.36 -6.22 -9.63
C LEU A 70 -8.02 -7.06 -10.87
N TYR A 71 -7.84 -6.44 -12.03
CA TYR A 71 -7.41 -7.14 -13.25
C TYR A 71 -5.97 -7.67 -13.12
N GLY A 72 -5.08 -6.89 -12.50
CA GLY A 72 -3.71 -7.31 -12.18
C GLY A 72 -3.67 -8.53 -11.26
N ALA A 73 -4.44 -8.51 -10.17
CA ALA A 73 -4.56 -9.63 -9.23
C ALA A 73 -5.10 -10.91 -9.91
N LYS A 74 -5.92 -10.78 -10.95
CA LYS A 74 -6.43 -11.90 -11.75
C LYS A 74 -5.50 -12.34 -12.89
N GLY A 75 -4.34 -11.71 -13.05
CA GLY A 75 -3.42 -11.95 -14.17
C GLY A 75 -3.96 -11.53 -15.54
N LYS A 76 -5.04 -10.73 -15.58
CA LYS A 76 -5.71 -10.26 -16.81
C LYS A 76 -5.42 -8.78 -17.08
N ILE A 77 -4.15 -8.40 -16.94
CA ILE A 77 -3.66 -7.02 -17.08
C ILE A 77 -4.09 -6.41 -18.43
N ASP A 78 -4.18 -7.21 -19.50
CA ASP A 78 -4.60 -6.75 -20.84
C ASP A 78 -5.99 -6.11 -20.88
N LYS A 79 -6.85 -6.41 -19.90
CA LYS A 79 -8.20 -5.86 -19.77
C LYS A 79 -8.30 -4.65 -18.85
N ALA A 80 -7.19 -4.23 -18.23
CA ALA A 80 -7.19 -3.11 -17.31
C ALA A 80 -7.51 -1.79 -18.04
N PRO A 81 -8.40 -0.93 -17.50
CA PRO A 81 -8.86 0.28 -18.18
C PRO A 81 -7.73 1.29 -18.42
N ASN A 82 -6.71 1.32 -17.54
CA ASN A 82 -5.59 2.25 -17.63
C ASN A 82 -4.39 1.70 -18.40
N ARG A 83 -4.47 0.50 -18.99
CA ARG A 83 -3.32 -0.14 -19.63
C ARG A 83 -2.78 0.65 -20.82
N ARG A 84 -3.67 1.19 -21.65
CA ARG A 84 -3.25 1.97 -22.83
C ARG A 84 -2.49 3.23 -22.42
N GLU A 85 -2.99 3.94 -21.42
CA GLU A 85 -2.36 5.16 -20.89
C GLU A 85 -1.01 4.83 -20.24
N ALA A 86 -0.94 3.75 -19.44
CA ALA A 86 0.30 3.27 -18.84
C ALA A 86 1.38 2.96 -19.88
N LEU A 87 1.01 2.33 -21.00
CA LEU A 87 1.95 2.03 -22.09
C LEU A 87 2.46 3.29 -22.79
N LEU A 88 1.64 4.34 -22.91
CA LEU A 88 2.08 5.62 -23.48
C LEU A 88 3.06 6.32 -22.54
N LEU A 89 2.75 6.38 -21.24
CA LEU A 89 3.65 6.95 -20.23
C LEU A 89 4.98 6.19 -20.15
N LEU A 90 4.96 4.87 -20.30
CA LEU A 90 6.17 4.06 -20.37
C LEU A 90 7.01 4.36 -21.62
N GLN A 91 6.37 4.60 -22.77
CA GLN A 91 7.06 5.01 -23.99
C GLN A 91 7.66 6.41 -23.87
N ASP A 92 6.97 7.33 -23.22
CA ASP A 92 7.48 8.67 -22.95
C ASP A 92 8.66 8.61 -21.97
N LEU A 93 8.58 7.79 -20.92
CA LEU A 93 9.71 7.53 -20.02
C LEU A 93 10.93 6.98 -20.78
N ALA A 94 10.74 6.00 -21.67
CA ALA A 94 11.82 5.46 -22.50
C ALA A 94 12.41 6.52 -23.45
N ARG A 95 11.57 7.44 -23.97
CA ARG A 95 12.03 8.56 -24.81
C ARG A 95 12.87 9.56 -24.03
N GLU A 96 12.46 9.91 -22.81
CA GLU A 96 13.24 10.82 -21.96
C GLU A 96 14.54 10.17 -21.48
N LEU A 97 14.55 8.84 -21.26
CA LEU A 97 15.78 8.08 -21.04
C LEU A 97 16.72 8.17 -22.25
N GLU A 98 16.22 8.02 -23.48
CA GLU A 98 17.02 8.14 -24.71
C GLU A 98 17.64 9.54 -24.87
N ARG A 99 16.94 10.58 -24.41
CA ARG A 99 17.43 11.96 -24.38
C ARG A 99 18.40 12.26 -23.26
N LYS A 100 18.47 11.40 -22.23
CA LYS A 100 19.26 11.60 -21.01
C LYS A 100 18.87 12.92 -20.29
N ASP A 101 17.60 13.29 -20.35
CA ASP A 101 17.07 14.49 -19.68
C ASP A 101 16.54 14.09 -18.29
N GLY A 102 17.34 14.36 -17.26
CA GLY A 102 17.06 13.93 -15.88
C GLY A 102 15.74 14.47 -15.31
N GLU A 103 15.46 15.76 -15.51
CA GLU A 103 14.26 16.40 -14.97
C GLU A 103 13.00 15.82 -15.61
N LYS A 104 12.99 15.70 -16.96
CA LYS A 104 11.84 15.13 -17.67
C LYS A 104 11.69 13.64 -17.41
N PHE A 105 12.80 12.91 -17.20
CA PHE A 105 12.75 11.51 -16.81
C PHE A 105 12.09 11.33 -15.44
N ASP A 106 12.46 12.13 -14.45
CA ASP A 106 11.88 12.08 -13.11
C ASP A 106 10.38 12.43 -13.13
N ASP A 107 9.99 13.43 -13.93
CA ASP A 107 8.58 13.80 -14.10
C ASP A 107 7.77 12.72 -14.83
N ALA A 108 8.34 12.11 -15.88
CA ALA A 108 7.73 10.97 -16.55
C ALA A 108 7.58 9.77 -15.60
N ASN A 109 8.58 9.52 -14.73
CA ASN A 109 8.56 8.42 -13.77
C ASN A 109 7.51 8.65 -12.67
N LYS A 110 7.37 9.88 -12.14
CA LYS A 110 6.30 10.25 -11.20
C LYS A 110 4.93 10.05 -11.82
N ASN A 111 4.75 10.46 -13.08
CA ASN A 111 3.49 10.26 -13.80
C ASN A 111 3.17 8.77 -14.01
N LEU A 112 4.20 7.92 -14.14
CA LEU A 112 4.05 6.48 -14.28
C LEU A 112 3.75 5.76 -12.95
N GLU A 113 4.05 6.38 -11.81
CA GLU A 113 3.96 5.75 -10.48
C GLU A 113 2.57 5.16 -10.18
N ASP A 114 1.52 5.90 -10.54
CA ASP A 114 0.11 5.48 -10.37
C ASP A 114 -0.30 4.32 -11.31
N PHE A 115 0.51 4.00 -12.31
CA PHE A 115 0.19 3.10 -13.41
C PHE A 115 1.05 1.82 -13.45
N TRP A 116 2.03 1.64 -12.55
CA TRP A 116 2.87 0.43 -12.51
C TRP A 116 2.06 -0.88 -12.48
N MET A 117 0.93 -0.89 -11.76
CA MET A 117 0.05 -2.06 -11.67
C MET A 117 -0.66 -2.42 -12.99
N ALA A 118 -0.64 -1.53 -13.99
CA ALA A 118 -1.21 -1.73 -15.32
C ALA A 118 -0.21 -2.28 -16.35
N LEU A 119 1.06 -2.42 -15.96
CA LEU A 119 2.15 -2.86 -16.83
C LEU A 119 2.56 -4.30 -16.51
N LYS A 120 2.95 -5.04 -17.54
CA LYS A 120 3.66 -6.31 -17.38
C LYS A 120 5.16 -6.03 -17.36
N GLN A 121 5.92 -6.88 -16.69
CA GLN A 121 7.39 -6.81 -16.73
C GLN A 121 7.91 -6.83 -18.17
N SER A 122 7.32 -7.65 -19.04
CA SER A 122 7.67 -7.70 -20.47
C SER A 122 7.48 -6.38 -21.21
N ASP A 123 6.51 -5.56 -20.79
CA ASP A 123 6.27 -4.25 -21.41
C ASP A 123 7.41 -3.29 -21.06
N VAL A 124 7.81 -3.28 -19.78
CA VAL A 124 8.91 -2.48 -19.23
C VAL A 124 10.23 -2.89 -19.87
N ASP A 125 10.52 -4.19 -19.90
CA ASP A 125 11.72 -4.74 -20.51
C ASP A 125 11.77 -4.37 -22.00
N ALA A 126 10.68 -4.56 -22.75
CA ALA A 126 10.65 -4.23 -24.18
C ALA A 126 10.90 -2.74 -24.46
N ALA A 127 10.32 -1.84 -23.64
CA ALA A 127 10.51 -0.39 -23.79
C ALA A 127 11.93 0.05 -23.40
N MET A 128 12.41 -0.38 -22.24
CA MET A 128 13.67 0.09 -21.65
C MET A 128 14.89 -0.60 -22.29
N GLN A 129 14.84 -1.91 -22.53
CA GLN A 129 15.94 -2.68 -23.13
C GLN A 129 16.29 -2.16 -24.53
N LYS A 130 15.30 -1.65 -25.28
CA LYS A 130 15.51 -1.06 -26.61
C LYS A 130 16.40 0.19 -26.58
N VAL A 131 16.33 0.97 -25.51
CA VAL A 131 17.15 2.17 -25.30
C VAL A 131 18.50 1.78 -24.70
N ILE A 132 18.48 0.98 -23.64
CA ILE A 132 19.68 0.54 -22.90
C ILE A 132 20.66 -0.22 -23.82
N SER A 133 20.17 -1.09 -24.70
CA SER A 133 21.02 -1.90 -25.59
C SER A 133 21.88 -1.10 -26.57
N ARG A 134 21.58 0.18 -26.81
CA ARG A 134 22.39 1.04 -27.69
C ARG A 134 23.70 1.48 -27.03
N ASP A 135 23.67 1.77 -25.73
CA ASP A 135 24.83 2.17 -24.93
C ASP A 135 24.60 1.79 -23.46
N PRO A 136 24.81 0.51 -23.10
CA PRO A 136 24.46 0.00 -21.78
C PRO A 136 25.17 0.74 -20.65
N ALA A 137 26.44 1.12 -20.84
CA ALA A 137 27.24 1.76 -19.80
C ALA A 137 26.66 3.13 -19.43
N THR A 138 26.37 3.97 -20.43
CA THR A 138 25.89 5.33 -20.16
C THR A 138 24.47 5.33 -19.61
N TYR A 139 23.56 4.49 -20.14
CA TYR A 139 22.18 4.45 -19.64
C TYR A 139 22.08 3.82 -18.25
N LEU A 140 22.89 2.81 -17.92
CA LEU A 140 22.91 2.24 -16.57
C LEU A 140 23.44 3.23 -15.54
N GLN A 141 24.45 4.03 -15.89
CA GLN A 141 24.94 5.10 -15.02
C GLN A 141 23.85 6.16 -14.78
N PHE A 142 23.19 6.62 -15.85
CA PHE A 142 22.08 7.57 -15.74
C PHE A 142 20.95 7.04 -14.85
N LEU A 143 20.52 5.79 -15.07
CA LEU A 143 19.49 5.14 -14.26
C LEU A 143 19.89 5.06 -12.78
N LYS A 144 21.17 4.80 -12.48
CA LYS A 144 21.69 4.78 -11.11
C LYS A 144 21.67 6.16 -10.45
N GLU A 145 21.98 7.22 -11.19
CA GLU A 145 21.93 8.61 -10.71
C GLU A 145 20.49 9.03 -10.38
N HIS A 146 19.50 8.52 -11.12
CA HIS A 146 18.07 8.75 -10.91
C HIS A 146 17.37 7.68 -10.03
N GLY A 147 18.14 6.92 -9.24
CA GLY A 147 17.61 6.04 -8.20
C GLY A 147 17.00 4.72 -8.69
N ALA A 148 17.16 4.35 -9.96
CA ALA A 148 16.78 3.03 -10.44
C ALA A 148 17.87 2.01 -10.06
N ASN A 149 17.54 1.12 -9.12
CA ASN A 149 18.39 -0.01 -8.74
C ASN A 149 18.36 -1.09 -9.83
N VAL A 150 19.05 -0.85 -10.94
CA VAL A 150 19.20 -1.85 -12.01
C VAL A 150 20.37 -2.77 -11.68
N ALA A 151 20.10 -4.04 -11.44
CA ALA A 151 21.16 -5.04 -11.26
C ALA A 151 21.92 -5.24 -12.57
N VAL A 152 23.22 -4.93 -12.59
CA VAL A 152 24.08 -5.16 -13.74
C VAL A 152 24.38 -6.66 -13.85
N PRO A 153 24.06 -7.34 -14.96
CA PRO A 153 24.35 -8.76 -15.12
C PRO A 153 25.85 -9.04 -15.01
N GLY A 154 26.26 -9.81 -14.00
CA GLY A 154 27.67 -10.21 -13.78
C GLY A 154 28.36 -9.51 -12.63
N GLU A 155 27.86 -8.37 -12.16
CA GLU A 155 28.19 -7.87 -10.83
C GLU A 155 27.30 -8.60 -9.82
N LYS A 156 27.89 -9.46 -8.98
CA LYS A 156 27.25 -9.79 -7.70
C LYS A 156 27.05 -8.44 -7.04
N ALA A 157 25.78 -8.02 -6.88
CA ALA A 157 25.44 -6.79 -6.20
C ALA A 157 26.21 -6.76 -4.89
N LYS A 158 27.34 -6.04 -4.86
CA LYS A 158 27.92 -5.63 -3.61
C LYS A 158 26.87 -4.66 -3.10
N PRO A 159 26.17 -4.96 -2.00
CA PRO A 159 25.36 -3.93 -1.38
C PRO A 159 26.30 -2.72 -1.27
N PRO A 160 25.94 -1.53 -1.80
CA PRO A 160 26.66 -0.31 -1.50
C PRO A 160 27.06 -0.35 -0.02
N PRO A 161 28.25 0.13 0.38
CA PRO A 161 28.52 0.29 1.80
C PRO A 161 27.41 1.19 2.39
N GLY A 162 26.45 0.58 3.10
CA GLY A 162 25.20 1.20 3.55
C GLY A 162 23.89 0.79 2.86
N ALA A 163 23.86 -0.16 1.92
CA ALA A 163 22.64 -0.60 1.23
C ALA A 163 22.06 -1.88 1.83
N ASP A 164 21.15 -1.68 2.77
CA ASP A 164 20.10 -2.64 3.05
C ASP A 164 19.03 -2.60 1.96
N VAL A 165 18.46 -3.77 1.74
CA VAL A 165 17.47 -4.10 0.72
C VAL A 165 16.25 -3.15 0.79
N GLN A 166 16.15 -2.19 -0.14
CA GLN A 166 15.03 -1.26 -0.29
C GLN A 166 14.43 -1.34 -1.71
N GLY A 167 13.27 -1.99 -1.81
CA GLY A 167 12.32 -1.83 -2.93
C GLY A 167 11.16 -0.88 -2.60
N LEU A 168 11.20 -0.23 -1.44
CA LEU A 168 10.35 0.90 -1.05
C LEU A 168 11.26 1.89 -0.34
N GLY A 169 11.25 3.17 -0.72
CA GLY A 169 12.13 4.24 -0.22
C GLY A 169 11.99 4.60 1.27
N LEU A 170 11.73 3.63 2.14
CA LEU A 170 11.84 3.75 3.59
C LEU A 170 13.32 3.67 3.95
N LYS A 171 14.02 4.82 3.87
CA LYS A 171 15.43 5.00 4.26
C LYS A 171 15.76 4.55 5.69
N ASN A 172 14.75 4.24 6.48
CA ASN A 172 14.88 3.78 7.83
C ASN A 172 14.52 2.30 7.89
N LYS A 173 15.48 1.44 8.29
CA LYS A 173 15.18 0.03 8.54
C LYS A 173 14.03 -0.02 9.54
N LEU A 174 12.89 -0.55 9.12
CA LEU A 174 11.82 -0.90 10.02
C LEU A 174 12.34 -2.04 10.89
N LEU A 175 12.79 -1.70 12.09
CA LEU A 175 13.31 -2.66 13.03
C LEU A 175 12.14 -3.17 13.86
N THR A 176 11.85 -4.46 13.73
CA THR A 176 10.78 -5.12 14.49
C THR A 176 11.35 -5.89 15.68
N GLY A 177 10.74 -5.76 16.86
CA GLY A 177 11.03 -6.55 18.05
C GLY A 177 10.08 -7.74 18.22
N PRO A 178 10.52 -8.93 18.69
CA PRO A 178 9.63 -9.97 19.17
C PRO A 178 8.78 -9.44 20.31
N LYS A 179 7.46 -9.54 20.16
CA LYS A 179 6.46 -9.24 21.19
C LYS A 179 6.82 -9.77 22.59
N PRO A 180 7.32 -11.01 22.77
CA PRO A 180 7.68 -11.49 24.10
C PRO A 180 8.76 -10.67 24.81
N TYR A 181 9.69 -10.06 24.08
CA TYR A 181 10.77 -9.27 24.67
C TYR A 181 10.27 -7.93 25.19
N LEU A 182 9.34 -7.29 24.47
CA LEU A 182 8.65 -6.08 24.94
C LEU A 182 7.93 -6.35 26.26
N TYR A 183 7.16 -7.44 26.36
CA TYR A 183 6.43 -7.73 27.61
C TYR A 183 7.31 -8.28 28.73
N LEU A 184 8.44 -8.91 28.40
CA LEU A 184 9.44 -9.31 29.39
C LEU A 184 10.07 -8.10 30.05
N SER A 185 10.38 -7.04 29.30
CA SER A 185 11.00 -5.85 29.87
C SER A 185 10.07 -5.06 30.78
N PHE A 186 8.78 -4.94 30.42
CA PHE A 186 7.77 -4.40 31.34
C PHE A 186 7.69 -5.20 32.63
N ARG A 187 7.72 -6.53 32.53
CA ARG A 187 7.73 -7.41 33.71
C ARG A 187 8.96 -7.19 34.58
N VAL A 188 10.14 -7.03 33.99
CA VAL A 188 11.37 -6.68 34.73
C VAL A 188 11.24 -5.31 35.41
N GLY A 189 10.57 -4.36 34.75
CA GLY A 189 10.23 -3.04 35.30
C GLY A 189 9.09 -3.03 36.34
N GLY A 190 8.56 -4.19 36.74
CA GLY A 190 7.50 -4.30 37.75
C GLY A 190 6.07 -4.18 37.21
N ILE A 191 5.89 -4.02 35.90
CA ILE A 191 4.57 -3.91 35.25
C ILE A 191 4.24 -5.23 34.56
N SER A 192 3.16 -5.89 34.99
CA SER A 192 2.71 -7.15 34.41
C SER A 192 1.41 -6.99 33.65
N TYR A 193 1.49 -6.98 32.32
CA TYR A 193 0.31 -6.96 31.44
C TYR A 193 -0.34 -8.34 31.32
N GLY A 194 -1.64 -8.40 31.58
CA GLY A 194 -2.48 -9.56 31.27
C GLY A 194 -2.70 -9.73 29.76
N PRO A 195 -3.10 -10.91 29.26
CA PRO A 195 -3.25 -11.18 27.83
C PRO A 195 -4.08 -10.14 27.06
N ARG A 196 -5.17 -9.62 27.65
CA ARG A 196 -6.03 -8.57 27.06
C ARG A 196 -5.32 -7.23 26.84
N TYR A 197 -4.31 -6.91 27.63
CA TYR A 197 -3.54 -5.67 27.52
C TYR A 197 -2.27 -5.82 26.68
N ARG A 198 -2.01 -7.02 26.13
CA ARG A 198 -0.85 -7.25 25.27
C ARG A 198 -1.15 -6.96 23.81
N CYS A 199 -1.63 -5.76 23.51
CA CYS A 199 -2.11 -5.41 22.17
C CYS A 199 -1.00 -4.98 21.20
N CYS A 200 0.25 -4.82 21.62
CA CYS A 200 1.35 -4.49 20.72
C CYS A 200 1.86 -5.77 20.05
N ASP A 201 1.36 -6.09 18.84
CA ASP A 201 1.73 -7.30 18.10
C ASP A 201 3.03 -7.14 17.31
N LEU A 202 3.23 -5.96 16.71
CA LEU A 202 4.40 -5.65 15.93
C LEU A 202 5.01 -4.33 16.40
N PRO A 203 5.81 -4.33 17.48
CA PRO A 203 6.58 -3.15 17.85
C PRO A 203 7.62 -2.88 16.77
N MET A 204 7.50 -1.72 16.14
CA MET A 204 8.35 -1.22 15.07
C MET A 204 9.04 0.06 15.54
N GLY A 205 10.29 0.23 15.13
CA GLY A 205 10.98 1.50 15.27
C GLY A 205 11.72 1.83 14.00
N VAL A 206 11.84 3.13 13.79
CA VAL A 206 12.64 3.75 12.75
C VAL A 206 13.68 4.57 13.49
N GLY A 207 14.97 4.38 13.21
CA GLY A 207 16.05 5.08 13.92
C GLY A 207 15.83 6.59 13.87
N GLY A 208 15.72 7.24 15.04
CA GLY A 208 15.46 8.67 15.18
C GLY A 208 13.98 9.10 15.13
N GLU A 209 13.02 8.19 14.96
CA GLU A 209 11.58 8.48 15.02
C GLU A 209 10.90 7.77 16.20
N PRO A 210 9.78 8.31 16.72
CA PRO A 210 8.97 7.60 17.70
C PRO A 210 8.55 6.22 17.14
N GLY A 211 8.63 5.19 17.99
CA GLY A 211 8.20 3.84 17.64
C GLY A 211 6.76 3.81 17.12
N SER A 212 6.46 2.83 16.27
CA SER A 212 5.12 2.54 15.77
C SER A 212 4.74 1.11 16.14
N ALA A 213 3.46 0.85 16.41
CA ALA A 213 2.99 -0.48 16.73
C ALA A 213 1.74 -0.81 15.93
N ILE A 214 1.64 -2.07 15.51
CA ILE A 214 0.37 -2.65 15.04
C ILE A 214 -0.17 -3.51 16.17
N GLY A 215 -1.47 -3.35 16.44
CA GLY A 215 -2.20 -4.19 17.37
C GLY A 215 -3.51 -4.66 16.78
N VAL A 216 -3.84 -5.93 17.00
CA VAL A 216 -5.16 -6.46 16.70
C VAL A 216 -5.92 -6.65 18.00
N LEU A 217 -7.09 -6.04 18.09
CA LEU A 217 -8.00 -6.25 19.21
C LEU A 217 -9.18 -7.11 18.73
N GLU A 218 -9.37 -8.25 19.38
CA GLU A 218 -10.61 -9.00 19.28
C GLU A 218 -11.60 -8.49 20.34
N LEU A 219 -12.76 -8.03 19.88
CA LEU A 219 -13.85 -7.67 20.79
C LEU A 219 -14.39 -8.96 21.41
N GLN A 220 -14.24 -9.09 22.73
CA GLN A 220 -14.77 -10.24 23.47
C GLN A 220 -16.16 -9.91 24.00
N ASP A 221 -17.08 -10.88 23.91
CA ASP A 221 -18.45 -10.72 24.43
C ASP A 221 -18.50 -10.59 25.97
N VAL A 222 -17.42 -11.03 26.65
CA VAL A 222 -17.22 -11.02 28.10
C VAL A 222 -16.52 -9.74 28.60
N SER A 223 -16.78 -8.59 27.97
CA SER A 223 -16.37 -7.29 28.51
C SER A 223 -17.25 -6.96 29.72
N ASP A 224 -16.66 -6.48 30.81
CA ASP A 224 -17.43 -5.99 31.95
C ASP A 224 -18.35 -4.84 31.48
N ASP A 225 -19.52 -4.68 32.11
CA ASP A 225 -20.51 -3.69 31.66
C ASP A 225 -19.96 -2.25 31.63
N TRP A 226 -19.02 -1.93 32.52
CA TRP A 226 -18.34 -0.62 32.53
C TRP A 226 -17.47 -0.38 31.29
N GLU A 227 -16.90 -1.42 30.67
CA GLU A 227 -16.07 -1.29 29.45
C GLU A 227 -16.93 -0.90 28.25
N ARG A 228 -18.23 -1.21 28.26
CA ARG A 228 -19.19 -0.86 27.19
C ARG A 228 -19.58 0.62 27.23
N GLU A 229 -19.47 1.25 28.39
CA GLU A 229 -19.75 2.68 28.57
C GLU A 229 -18.58 3.56 28.10
N LEU A 230 -17.41 2.97 27.88
CA LEU A 230 -16.25 3.68 27.38
C LEU A 230 -16.30 3.85 25.86
N GLN A 231 -15.95 5.05 25.41
CA GLN A 231 -15.82 5.38 23.98
C GLN A 231 -14.61 4.68 23.32
N TYR A 232 -13.63 4.27 24.12
CA TYR A 232 -12.38 3.68 23.65
C TYR A 232 -12.05 2.43 24.45
N ASN A 233 -11.47 1.43 23.78
CA ASN A 233 -11.00 0.23 24.46
C ASN A 233 -9.78 0.56 25.34
N PRO A 234 -9.80 0.28 26.67
CA PRO A 234 -8.70 0.58 27.57
C PRO A 234 -7.35 -0.02 27.15
N SER A 235 -7.34 -1.21 26.55
CA SER A 235 -6.08 -1.85 26.14
C SER A 235 -5.46 -1.19 24.91
N ILE A 236 -6.26 -0.55 24.05
CA ILE A 236 -5.75 0.25 22.92
C ILE A 236 -5.09 1.53 23.43
N LEU A 237 -5.73 2.20 24.39
CA LEU A 237 -5.16 3.41 25.00
C LEU A 237 -3.83 3.10 25.70
N ASP A 238 -3.77 2.00 26.43
CA ASP A 238 -2.55 1.55 27.08
C ASP A 238 -1.49 1.04 26.08
N CYS A 239 -1.90 0.45 24.96
CA CYS A 239 -1.00 0.04 23.88
C CYS A 239 -0.24 1.24 23.27
N ALA A 240 -0.86 2.43 23.22
CA ALA A 240 -0.18 3.63 22.75
C ALA A 240 1.00 4.02 23.67
N LEU A 241 0.87 3.78 24.98
CA LEU A 241 1.96 3.96 25.95
C LEU A 241 3.04 2.88 25.78
N GLN A 242 2.62 1.62 25.57
CA GLN A 242 3.54 0.50 25.33
C GLN A 242 4.40 0.70 24.08
N ASN A 243 3.84 1.35 23.06
CA ASN A 243 4.54 1.69 21.82
C ASN A 243 5.73 2.65 22.05
N GLY A 244 5.61 3.60 22.98
CA GLY A 244 6.73 4.48 23.34
C GLY A 244 7.94 3.71 23.88
N ALA A 245 7.69 2.68 24.69
CA ALA A 245 8.74 1.80 25.21
C ALA A 245 9.36 0.90 24.11
N ALA A 246 8.57 0.51 23.10
CA ALA A 246 9.06 -0.30 21.98
C ALA A 246 10.17 0.38 21.17
N GLY A 247 10.11 1.71 21.01
CA GLY A 247 11.17 2.49 20.34
C GLY A 247 12.54 2.31 20.99
N ILE A 248 12.59 2.27 22.33
CA ILE A 248 13.82 2.09 23.12
C ILE A 248 14.44 0.70 22.88
N PHE A 249 13.63 -0.33 22.70
CA PHE A 249 14.12 -1.70 22.44
C PHE A 249 14.68 -1.87 21.03
N VAL A 250 14.12 -1.14 20.09
CA VAL A 250 14.52 -1.19 18.70
C VAL A 250 15.86 -0.48 18.49
N GLU A 251 16.08 0.64 19.17
CA GLU A 251 17.30 1.45 19.04
C GLU A 251 18.53 0.80 19.69
N ASN A 252 18.34 -0.01 20.74
CA ASN A 252 19.44 -0.63 21.52
C ASN A 252 19.81 -2.06 21.09
N ARG A 253 19.43 -2.48 19.87
CA ARG A 253 19.93 -3.76 19.34
C ARG A 253 21.36 -3.60 18.82
N PRO A 254 22.31 -4.46 19.27
CA PRO A 254 23.66 -4.48 18.72
C PRO A 254 23.68 -4.88 17.24
#